data_AF-A0A101IN52-F1
#
_entry.id   AF-A0A101IN52-F1
#
_cell.length_a   1.000
_cell.length_b   1.000
_cell.length_c   1.000
_cell.angle_alpha   90.00
_cell.angle_beta   90.00
_cell.angle_gamma   90.00
#
_symmetry.space_group_name_H-M   'P 1'
#
loop_
_entity.id
_entity.type
_entity.pdbx_description
1 polymer ?
#
loop_
_entity_poly.entity_id
_entity_poly.type
_entity_poly.pdbx_seq_one_letter_code
_entity_poly.pdbx_strand_id
1 'polypeptide(L)'
;MATKKINTINISGSEYAKVSERLKEFHKTYKSGRIETSYNLTESMICFKTIITPDTTNPDRFFTGHSLGKLTGTKAFEKLETISVGRALAFLGLLADGEIASYEEMSEYVIEEGEKSAEKFEKIEKLKKEADKIKDIDELRKFYAKNRGIGKEFDDFIVNKSKELKEKNKDVKKEKK
;
A
#
# COMPACT_ATOMS: atom_id res chain seq x y z
N MET A 1 12.16 13.17 25.85
CA MET A 1 10.80 13.70 25.56
C MET A 1 9.89 12.49 25.38
N ALA A 2 8.80 12.39 26.13
CA ALA A 2 7.85 11.29 25.96
C ALA A 2 7.11 11.47 24.62
N THR A 3 7.25 10.52 23.72
CA THR A 3 6.44 10.40 22.50
C THR A 3 4.97 10.28 22.91
N LYS A 4 4.17 11.30 22.60
CA LYS A 4 2.74 11.34 22.94
C LYS A 4 1.95 10.63 21.85
N LYS A 5 1.13 9.66 22.24
CA LYS A 5 0.47 8.74 21.31
C LYS A 5 -0.66 9.45 20.54
N ILE A 6 -0.55 9.51 19.21
CA ILE A 6 -1.57 10.00 18.29
C ILE A 6 -2.50 8.85 17.92
N ASN A 7 -3.78 9.13 17.65
CA ASN A 7 -4.71 8.12 17.15
C ASN A 7 -4.28 7.63 15.76
N THR A 8 -4.16 6.31 15.59
CA THR A 8 -3.66 5.66 14.38
C THR A 8 -4.72 4.75 13.75
N ILE A 9 -4.50 4.42 12.48
CA ILE A 9 -5.22 3.42 11.73
C ILE A 9 -4.19 2.38 11.29
N ASN A 10 -4.48 1.11 11.53
CA ASN A 10 -3.62 0.04 11.04
C ASN A 10 -3.85 -0.14 9.53
N ILE A 11 -2.77 -0.06 8.76
CA ILE A 11 -2.76 -0.40 7.35
C ILE A 11 -1.63 -1.40 7.10
N SER A 12 -1.99 -2.59 6.65
CA SER A 12 -1.05 -3.67 6.32
C SER A 12 -0.04 -3.98 7.45
N GLY A 13 -0.47 -3.88 8.72
CA GLY A 13 0.36 -4.16 9.89
C GLY A 13 1.13 -2.96 10.46
N SER A 14 1.11 -1.80 9.80
CA SER A 14 1.74 -0.56 10.28
C SER A 14 0.69 0.45 10.75
N GLU A 15 1.01 1.25 11.77
CA GLU A 15 0.08 2.24 12.33
C GLU A 15 0.31 3.64 11.74
N TYR A 16 -0.69 4.17 11.02
CA TYR A 16 -0.61 5.49 10.39
C TYR A 16 -1.61 6.46 11.03
N ALA A 17 -1.15 7.66 11.40
CA ALA A 17 -2.04 8.73 11.81
C ALA A 17 -2.55 9.49 10.59
N LYS A 18 -3.81 9.94 10.67
CA LYS A 18 -4.35 10.94 9.75
C LYS A 18 -3.73 12.30 10.03
N VAL A 19 -3.51 13.10 8.98
CA VAL A 19 -3.03 14.49 9.15
C VAL A 19 -3.97 15.30 10.04
N SER A 20 -5.28 15.04 9.99
CA SER A 20 -6.27 15.70 10.85
C SER A 20 -6.05 15.45 12.35
N GLU A 21 -5.61 14.25 12.76
CA GLU A 21 -5.29 13.96 14.16
C GLU A 21 -4.00 14.68 14.59
N ARG A 22 -2.99 14.74 13.72
CA ARG A 22 -1.77 15.52 13.94
C ARG A 22 -2.09 17.02 14.10
N LEU A 23 -3.00 17.56 13.29
CA LEU A 23 -3.46 18.96 13.38
C LEU A 23 -4.21 19.25 14.68
N LYS A 24 -5.09 18.35 15.12
CA LYS A 24 -5.78 18.50 16.42
C LYS A 24 -4.79 18.60 17.57
N GLU A 25 -3.80 17.73 17.63
CA GLU A 25 -2.77 17.78 18.68
C GLU A 25 -1.87 19.01 18.54
N PHE A 26 -1.57 19.44 17.31
CA PHE A 26 -0.84 20.68 17.06
C PHE A 26 -1.56 21.89 17.67
N HIS A 27 -2.83 22.12 17.34
CA HIS A 27 -3.60 23.25 17.88
C HIS A 27 -3.88 23.14 19.39
N LYS A 28 -3.89 21.91 19.94
CA LYS A 28 -3.98 21.69 21.38
C LYS A 28 -2.69 22.10 22.09
N THR A 29 -1.53 21.74 21.54
CA THR A 29 -0.22 21.88 22.17
C THR A 29 0.43 23.24 21.91
N TYR A 30 0.36 23.73 20.67
CA TYR A 30 1.06 24.91 20.18
C TYR A 30 0.08 26.04 19.93
N LYS A 31 -0.30 26.77 20.98
CA LYS A 31 -1.34 27.82 20.92
C LYS A 31 -0.95 29.02 20.06
N SER A 32 0.33 29.37 20.05
CA SER A 32 0.93 30.36 19.15
C SER A 32 1.50 29.73 17.88
N GLY A 33 1.09 28.49 17.54
CA GLY A 33 1.58 27.78 16.38
C GLY A 33 1.07 28.36 15.06
N ARG A 34 1.91 28.31 14.02
CA ARG A 34 1.60 28.75 12.67
C ARG A 34 1.96 27.67 11.65
N ILE A 35 1.12 27.52 10.64
CA ILE A 35 1.32 26.63 9.49
C ILE A 35 1.24 27.49 8.24
N GLU A 36 2.25 27.39 7.38
CA GLU A 36 2.34 28.13 6.13
C GLU A 36 2.60 27.14 5.00
N THR A 37 1.79 27.19 3.94
CA THR A 37 1.98 26.37 2.74
C THR A 37 2.31 27.26 1.56
N SER A 38 3.20 26.78 0.70
CA SER A 38 3.49 27.36 -0.60
C SER A 38 3.71 26.26 -1.61
N TYR A 39 3.52 26.56 -2.88
CA TYR A 39 3.71 25.60 -3.95
C TYR A 39 4.43 26.22 -5.13
N ASN A 40 5.14 25.36 -5.86
CA ASN A 40 5.68 25.66 -7.18
C ASN A 40 5.01 24.72 -8.18
N LEU A 41 4.34 25.29 -9.17
CA LEU A 41 3.69 24.56 -10.25
C LEU A 41 4.55 24.67 -11.51
N THR A 42 4.79 23.52 -12.13
CA THR A 42 5.31 23.39 -13.50
C THR A 42 4.21 22.81 -14.38
N GLU A 43 4.45 22.65 -15.69
CA GLU A 43 3.44 22.16 -16.63
C GLU A 43 2.82 20.80 -16.26
N SER A 44 3.56 19.94 -15.54
CA SER A 44 3.07 18.59 -15.18
C SER A 44 3.26 18.20 -13.72
N MET A 45 4.02 18.98 -12.95
CA MET A 45 4.39 18.65 -11.57
C MET A 45 4.10 19.83 -10.64
N ILE A 46 3.62 19.52 -9.45
CA ILE A 46 3.48 20.47 -8.35
C ILE A 46 4.33 20.02 -7.17
N CYS A 47 5.07 20.96 -6.61
CA CYS A 47 5.86 20.79 -5.39
C CYS A 47 5.30 21.70 -4.31
N PHE A 48 4.76 21.13 -3.24
CA PHE A 48 4.40 21.88 -2.03
C PHE A 48 5.56 21.91 -1.04
N LYS A 49 5.65 23.03 -0.35
CA LYS A 49 6.45 23.24 0.85
C LYS A 49 5.52 23.72 1.95
N THR A 50 5.57 23.05 3.10
CA THR A 50 4.94 23.49 4.33
C THR A 50 6.01 23.90 5.33
N ILE A 51 5.81 25.01 6.02
CA ILE A 51 6.60 25.45 7.17
C ILE A 51 5.67 25.47 8.38
N ILE A 52 6.12 24.84 9.48
CA ILE A 52 5.42 24.87 10.76
C ILE A 52 6.32 25.54 11.79
N THR A 53 5.84 26.64 12.34
CA THR A 53 6.44 27.34 13.48
C THR A 53 5.59 27.04 14.71
N PRO A 54 6.03 26.20 15.65
CA PRO A 54 5.26 25.83 16.84
C PRO A 54 5.08 26.99 17.85
N ASP A 55 5.92 28.01 17.80
CA ASP A 55 5.79 29.20 18.64
C ASP A 55 6.19 30.46 17.86
N THR A 56 5.22 31.31 17.53
CA THR A 56 5.47 32.55 16.78
C THR A 56 6.37 33.54 17.51
N THR A 57 6.55 33.42 18.83
CA THR A 57 7.48 34.26 19.60
C THR A 57 8.94 33.82 19.44
N ASN A 58 9.17 32.59 18.99
CA ASN A 58 10.50 32.04 18.67
C ASN A 58 10.49 31.42 17.25
N PRO A 59 10.45 32.26 16.20
CA PRO A 59 10.24 31.79 14.84
C PRO A 59 11.40 30.98 14.26
N ASP A 60 12.60 31.08 14.84
CA ASP A 60 13.81 30.38 14.37
C ASP A 60 13.70 28.85 14.53
N ARG A 61 12.85 28.38 15.45
CA ARG A 61 12.49 26.96 15.55
C ARG A 61 11.31 26.69 14.61
N PHE A 62 11.57 26.07 13.47
CA PHE A 62 10.53 25.64 12.53
C PHE A 62 10.84 24.29 11.89
N PHE A 63 9.82 23.68 11.29
CA PHE A 63 9.88 22.36 10.65
C PHE A 63 9.31 22.45 9.24
N THR A 64 9.87 21.69 8.31
CA THR A 64 9.47 21.76 6.89
C THR A 64 9.02 20.42 6.34
N GLY A 65 7.90 20.38 5.65
CA GLY A 65 7.44 19.21 4.91
C GLY A 65 7.33 19.54 3.42
N HIS A 66 7.62 18.55 2.56
CA HIS A 66 7.51 18.71 1.12
C HIS A 66 6.72 17.56 0.52
N SER A 67 5.99 17.82 -0.55
CA SER A 67 5.37 16.80 -1.39
C SER A 67 5.56 17.16 -2.85
N LEU A 68 5.89 16.17 -3.68
CA LEU A 68 6.03 16.33 -5.12
C LEU A 68 5.11 15.33 -5.81
N GLY A 69 4.32 15.80 -6.78
CA GLY A 69 3.44 14.91 -7.53
C GLY A 69 2.96 15.52 -8.83
N LYS A 70 2.35 14.67 -9.67
CA LYS A 70 1.69 15.10 -10.90
C LYS A 70 0.32 15.68 -10.59
N LEU A 71 -0.12 16.67 -11.36
CA LEU A 71 -1.48 17.21 -11.26
C LEU A 71 -2.49 16.32 -12.00
N THR A 72 -2.58 15.05 -11.62
CA THR A 72 -3.44 14.05 -12.25
C THR A 72 -4.63 13.71 -11.36
N GLY A 73 -5.84 13.99 -11.83
CA GLY A 73 -7.09 13.67 -11.14
C GLY A 73 -7.66 14.81 -10.30
N THR A 74 -8.96 14.71 -10.05
CA THR A 74 -9.71 15.66 -9.22
C THR A 74 -9.29 15.45 -7.77
N LYS A 75 -8.60 16.44 -7.16
CA LYS A 75 -8.02 16.47 -5.79
C LYS A 75 -6.53 16.23 -5.64
N ALA A 76 -5.76 16.11 -6.73
CA ALA A 76 -4.31 15.94 -6.64
C ALA A 76 -3.61 17.09 -5.89
N PHE A 77 -4.10 18.33 -6.09
CA PHE A 77 -3.55 19.52 -5.46
C PHE A 77 -3.72 19.50 -3.93
N GLU A 78 -4.95 19.35 -3.45
CA GLU A 78 -5.30 19.33 -2.02
C GLU A 78 -4.67 18.14 -1.31
N LYS A 79 -4.56 17.00 -2.01
CA LYS A 79 -3.86 15.82 -1.49
C LYS A 79 -2.38 16.12 -1.26
N LEU A 80 -1.69 16.70 -2.25
CA LEU A 80 -0.27 17.01 -2.12
C LEU A 80 -0.02 18.03 -1.00
N GLU A 81 -0.85 19.08 -0.90
CA GLU A 81 -0.78 20.01 0.24
C GLU A 81 -0.96 19.28 1.60
N THR A 82 -1.93 18.38 1.69
CA THR A 82 -2.18 17.60 2.92
C THR A 82 -0.97 16.76 3.29
N ILE A 83 -0.30 16.16 2.30
CA ILE A 83 0.91 15.35 2.49
C ILE A 83 2.07 16.21 2.99
N SER A 84 2.31 17.38 2.40
CA SER A 84 3.39 18.27 2.84
C SER A 84 3.15 18.75 4.28
N VAL A 85 1.90 19.04 4.65
CA VAL A 85 1.51 19.38 6.04
C VAL A 85 1.75 18.20 6.99
N GLY A 86 1.33 17.00 6.59
CA GLY A 86 1.54 15.77 7.37
C GLY A 86 3.00 15.50 7.70
N ARG A 87 3.89 15.70 6.72
CA ARG A 87 5.35 15.55 6.89
C ARG A 87 5.95 16.60 7.82
N ALA A 88 5.54 17.86 7.68
CA ALA A 88 6.00 18.92 8.57
C ALA A 88 5.60 18.66 10.04
N LEU A 89 4.36 18.21 10.27
CA LEU A 89 3.85 17.83 11.60
C LEU A 89 4.61 16.62 12.17
N ALA A 90 4.91 15.62 11.34
CA ALA A 90 5.73 14.48 11.74
C ALA A 90 7.13 14.92 12.20
N PHE A 91 7.80 15.79 11.45
CA PHE A 91 9.11 16.31 11.83
C PHE A 91 9.10 17.18 13.09
N LEU A 92 7.99 17.88 13.36
CA LEU A 92 7.78 18.57 14.64
C LEU A 92 7.72 17.58 15.83
N GLY A 93 7.50 16.29 15.58
CA GLY A 93 7.41 15.24 16.58
C GLY A 93 6.00 14.68 16.79
N LEU A 94 5.05 15.03 15.93
CA LEU A 94 3.68 14.50 15.95
C LEU A 94 3.58 13.26 15.04
N LEU A 95 4.37 12.24 15.38
CA LEU A 95 4.49 10.95 14.67
C LEU A 95 3.38 9.96 15.06
N ALA A 96 3.16 8.97 14.19
CA ALA A 96 2.29 7.82 14.45
C ALA A 96 3.16 6.59 14.73
N ASP A 97 3.34 6.19 15.99
CA ASP A 97 4.15 5.01 16.37
C ASP A 97 5.52 4.90 15.66
N GLY A 98 6.13 6.06 15.32
CA GLY A 98 7.43 6.16 14.63
C GLY A 98 7.35 6.47 13.13
N GLU A 99 6.17 6.34 12.51
CA GLU A 99 5.96 6.56 11.07
C GLU A 99 5.81 8.04 10.72
N ILE A 100 6.56 8.47 9.69
CA ILE A 100 6.48 9.81 9.10
C ILE A 100 5.29 9.90 8.14
N ALA A 101 5.08 8.86 7.33
CA ALA A 101 4.01 8.80 6.35
C ALA A 101 2.64 8.96 7.04
N SER A 102 1.73 9.72 6.43
CA SER A 102 0.35 9.79 6.90
C SER A 102 -0.54 8.75 6.23
N TYR A 103 -1.73 8.55 6.79
CA TYR A 103 -2.78 7.73 6.16
C TYR A 103 -3.06 8.16 4.71
N GLU A 104 -3.11 9.47 4.45
CA GLU A 104 -3.39 10.03 3.12
C GLU A 104 -2.27 9.74 2.10
N GLU A 105 -1.04 9.53 2.57
CA GLU A 105 0.07 9.08 1.71
C GLU A 105 -0.08 7.60 1.35
N MET A 106 -0.52 6.77 2.29
CA MET A 106 -0.53 5.31 2.14
C MET A 106 -1.82 4.73 1.56
N SER A 107 -2.94 5.45 1.64
CA SER A 107 -4.25 4.92 1.24
C SER A 107 -4.32 4.43 -0.21
N GLU A 108 -3.69 5.15 -1.14
CA GLU A 108 -3.65 4.75 -2.56
C GLU A 108 -2.76 3.55 -2.82
N TYR A 109 -1.57 3.50 -2.20
CA TYR A 109 -0.68 2.34 -2.33
C TYR A 109 -1.37 1.05 -1.87
N VAL A 110 -2.17 1.15 -0.82
CA VAL A 110 -2.87 0.00 -0.24
C VAL A 110 -4.05 -0.43 -1.08
N ILE A 111 -4.78 0.51 -1.67
CA ILE A 111 -5.82 0.20 -2.66
C ILE A 111 -5.17 -0.49 -3.87
N GLU A 112 -4.09 0.06 -4.42
CA GLU A 112 -3.39 -0.55 -5.56
C GLU A 112 -2.83 -1.94 -5.24
N GLU A 113 -2.21 -2.14 -4.07
CA GLU A 113 -1.74 -3.46 -3.64
C GLU A 113 -2.89 -4.44 -3.44
N GLY A 114 -4.01 -3.97 -2.87
CA GLY A 114 -5.23 -4.75 -2.72
C GLY A 114 -5.82 -5.18 -4.06
N GLU A 115 -5.91 -4.27 -5.03
CA GLU A 115 -6.38 -4.54 -6.39
C GLU A 115 -5.46 -5.54 -7.11
N LYS A 116 -4.14 -5.31 -7.09
CA LYS A 116 -3.14 -6.25 -7.65
C LYS A 116 -3.25 -7.64 -7.01
N SER A 117 -3.51 -7.70 -5.71
CA SER A 117 -3.72 -8.96 -4.98
C SER A 117 -5.01 -9.65 -5.44
N ALA A 118 -6.13 -8.93 -5.52
CA ALA A 118 -7.41 -9.46 -5.98
C ALA A 118 -7.33 -9.97 -7.43
N GLU A 119 -6.73 -9.21 -8.35
CA GLU A 119 -6.49 -9.64 -9.73
C GLU A 119 -5.66 -10.91 -9.81
N LYS A 120 -4.62 -11.00 -8.97
CA LYS A 120 -3.79 -12.20 -8.86
C LYS A 120 -4.59 -13.40 -8.37
N PHE A 121 -5.46 -13.24 -7.37
CA PHE A 121 -6.36 -14.28 -6.89
C PHE A 121 -7.33 -14.75 -7.97
N GLU A 122 -7.98 -13.83 -8.69
CA GLU A 122 -8.87 -14.17 -9.80
C GLU A 122 -8.14 -14.94 -10.91
N LYS A 123 -6.92 -14.52 -11.24
CA LYS A 123 -6.09 -15.20 -12.23
C LYS A 123 -5.72 -16.61 -11.79
N ILE A 124 -5.37 -16.80 -10.52
CA ILE A 124 -5.11 -18.13 -9.92
C ILE A 124 -6.36 -19.02 -10.05
N GLU A 125 -7.53 -18.52 -9.69
CA GLU A 125 -8.77 -19.30 -9.74
C GLU A 125 -9.17 -19.70 -11.18
N LYS A 126 -9.00 -18.80 -12.16
CA LYS A 126 -9.20 -19.12 -13.58
C LYS A 126 -8.27 -20.24 -14.05
N LEU A 127 -6.98 -20.14 -13.72
CA LEU A 127 -5.99 -21.15 -14.10
C LEU A 127 -6.22 -22.49 -13.41
N LYS A 128 -6.67 -22.50 -12.15
CA LYS A 128 -7.08 -23.74 -11.46
C LYS A 128 -8.23 -24.43 -12.21
N LYS A 129 -9.26 -23.67 -12.62
CA LYS A 129 -10.40 -24.22 -13.40
C LYS A 129 -9.99 -24.75 -14.77
N GLU A 130 -9.04 -24.11 -15.44
CA GLU A 130 -8.48 -24.60 -16.70
C GLU A 130 -7.67 -25.88 -16.49
N ALA A 131 -6.78 -25.90 -15.49
CA ALA A 131 -6.00 -27.07 -15.13
C ALA A 131 -6.87 -28.26 -14.70
N ASP A 132 -8.01 -28.02 -14.06
CA ASP A 132 -8.92 -29.07 -13.62
C ASP A 132 -9.54 -29.87 -14.77
N LYS A 133 -9.73 -29.20 -15.92
CA LYS A 133 -10.24 -29.82 -17.16
C LYS A 133 -9.20 -30.70 -17.86
N ILE A 134 -7.92 -30.54 -17.54
CA ILE A 134 -6.83 -31.30 -18.15
C ILE A 134 -6.81 -32.71 -17.56
N LYS A 135 -6.92 -33.71 -18.45
CA LYS A 135 -6.92 -35.13 -18.09
C LYS A 135 -5.61 -35.84 -18.42
N ASP A 136 -4.80 -35.25 -19.29
CA ASP A 136 -3.49 -35.78 -19.67
C ASP A 136 -2.36 -35.14 -18.86
N ILE A 137 -1.40 -35.95 -18.42
CA ILE A 137 -0.33 -35.49 -17.54
C ILE A 137 0.73 -34.66 -18.26
N ASP A 138 0.97 -34.93 -19.54
CA ASP A 138 1.96 -34.20 -20.33
C ASP A 138 1.37 -32.87 -20.79
N GLU A 139 0.06 -32.80 -21.04
CA GLU A 139 -0.67 -31.54 -21.21
C GLU A 139 -0.65 -30.69 -19.93
N LEU A 140 -0.87 -31.30 -18.75
CA LEU A 140 -0.83 -30.57 -17.47
C LEU A 140 0.57 -29.99 -17.20
N ARG A 141 1.63 -30.74 -17.53
CA ARG A 141 3.02 -30.26 -17.42
C ARG A 141 3.31 -29.08 -18.35
N LYS A 142 2.85 -29.16 -19.61
CA LYS A 142 2.98 -28.05 -20.57
C LYS A 142 2.19 -26.82 -20.12
N PHE A 143 1.00 -27.02 -19.57
CA PHE A 143 0.19 -25.95 -18.99
C PHE A 143 0.88 -25.28 -17.80
N TYR A 144 1.46 -26.07 -16.90
CA TYR A 144 2.22 -25.55 -15.77
C TYR A 144 3.47 -24.79 -16.20
N ALA A 145 4.24 -25.31 -17.15
CA ALA A 145 5.45 -24.64 -17.65
C ALA A 145 5.17 -23.23 -18.21
N LYS A 146 4.00 -23.03 -18.83
CA LYS A 146 3.55 -21.72 -19.34
C LYS A 146 3.05 -20.77 -18.25
N ASN A 147 2.59 -21.29 -17.11
CA ASN A 147 1.91 -20.53 -16.05
C ASN A 147 2.63 -20.59 -14.69
N ARG A 148 3.91 -20.97 -14.66
CA ARG A 148 4.71 -21.07 -13.43
C ARG A 148 4.94 -19.72 -12.74
N GLY A 149 5.13 -19.73 -11.43
CA GLY A 149 5.52 -18.55 -10.66
C GLY A 149 4.38 -17.55 -10.38
N ILE A 150 3.13 -17.94 -10.61
CA ILE A 150 1.95 -17.11 -10.32
C ILE A 150 1.62 -17.09 -8.83
N GLY A 151 1.90 -18.17 -8.09
CA GLY A 151 1.73 -18.20 -6.64
C GLY A 151 1.74 -19.62 -6.09
N LYS A 152 2.13 -19.73 -4.81
CA LYS A 152 2.28 -21.01 -4.10
C LYS A 152 1.00 -21.86 -4.14
N GLU A 153 -0.16 -21.23 -4.00
CA GLU A 153 -1.46 -21.93 -4.06
C GLU A 153 -1.73 -22.59 -5.40
N PHE A 154 -1.32 -21.96 -6.50
CA PHE A 154 -1.46 -22.55 -7.84
C PHE A 154 -0.46 -23.68 -8.04
N ASP A 155 0.79 -23.50 -7.59
CA ASP A 155 1.81 -24.54 -7.63
C ASP A 155 1.35 -25.80 -6.85
N ASP A 156 0.84 -25.61 -5.63
CA ASP A 156 0.32 -26.68 -4.78
C ASP A 156 -0.87 -27.40 -5.44
N PHE A 157 -1.79 -26.65 -6.06
CA PHE A 157 -2.92 -27.22 -6.80
C PHE A 157 -2.47 -28.13 -7.95
N ILE A 158 -1.52 -27.67 -8.77
CA ILE A 158 -1.00 -28.44 -9.91
C ILE A 158 -0.29 -29.72 -9.44
N VAL A 159 0.48 -29.63 -8.36
CA VAL A 159 1.14 -30.80 -7.74
C VAL A 159 0.11 -31.84 -7.32
N ASN A 160 -0.97 -31.42 -6.66
CA ASN A 160 -2.04 -32.33 -6.21
C ASN A 160 -2.77 -32.95 -7.40
N LYS A 161 -3.16 -32.16 -8.41
CA LYS A 161 -3.79 -32.67 -9.64
C LYS A 161 -2.89 -33.69 -10.36
N SER A 162 -1.58 -33.45 -10.42
CA SER A 162 -0.63 -34.39 -11.02
C SER A 162 -0.59 -35.73 -10.29
N LYS A 163 -0.73 -35.74 -8.95
CA LYS A 163 -0.83 -37.00 -8.17
C LYS A 163 -2.11 -37.76 -8.50
N GLU A 164 -3.26 -37.09 -8.51
CA GLU A 164 -4.55 -37.70 -8.84
C GLU A 164 -4.56 -38.36 -10.23
N LEU A 165 -4.01 -37.67 -11.24
CA LEU A 165 -3.92 -38.22 -12.60
C LEU A 165 -2.98 -39.44 -12.70
N LYS A 166 -1.91 -39.47 -11.90
CA LYS A 166 -1.01 -40.64 -11.83
C LYS A 166 -1.67 -41.84 -11.15
N GLU A 167 -2.49 -41.62 -10.14
CA GLU A 167 -3.24 -42.69 -9.46
C GLU A 167 -4.30 -43.28 -10.38
N LYS A 168 -5.13 -42.44 -11.02
CA LYS A 168 -6.13 -42.90 -12.01
C LYS A 168 -5.51 -43.70 -13.16
N ASN A 169 -4.34 -43.30 -13.66
CA ASN A 169 -3.64 -44.06 -14.72
C ASN A 169 -3.02 -45.38 -14.23
N LYS A 170 -2.77 -45.56 -12.93
CA LYS A 170 -2.32 -46.84 -12.35
C LYS A 170 -3.47 -47.83 -12.18
N ASP A 171 -4.64 -47.37 -11.77
CA ASP A 171 -5.81 -48.24 -11.58
C ASP A 171 -6.35 -48.80 -12.91
N VAL A 172 -6.40 -47.97 -13.96
CA VAL A 172 -6.78 -48.42 -15.33
C VAL A 172 -5.81 -49.48 -15.89
N LYS A 173 -4.53 -49.46 -15.49
CA LYS A 173 -3.55 -50.49 -15.88
C LYS A 173 -3.63 -51.76 -15.04
N LYS A 174 -4.22 -51.70 -13.83
CA LYS A 174 -4.46 -52.88 -12.98
C LYS A 174 -5.73 -53.65 -13.38
N GLU A 175 -6.78 -52.97 -13.86
CA GLU A 175 -8.01 -53.63 -14.31
C GLU A 175 -7.89 -54.32 -15.68
N LYS A 176 -6.87 -53.98 -16.48
CA LYS A 176 -6.61 -54.58 -17.80
C LYS A 176 -5.62 -55.76 -17.77
N LYS A 177 -5.29 -56.27 -16.58
CA LYS A 177 -4.34 -57.37 -16.37
C LYS A 177 -5.02 -58.51 -15.63
#